data_AF-A0A182JEV9-F1
#
_entry.id   AF-A0A182JEV9-F1
#
_cell.length_a   1.000
_cell.length_b   1.000
_cell.length_c   1.000
_cell.angle_alpha   90.00
_cell.angle_beta   90.00
_cell.angle_gamma   90.00
#
_symmetry.space_group_name_H-M   'P 1'
#
loop_
_entity.id
_entity.type
_entity.pdbx_description
1 polymer ?
#
loop_
_entity_poly.entity_id
_entity_poly.type
_entity_poly.pdbx_seq_one_letter_code
_entity_poly.pdbx_strand_id
1 'polypeptide(L)'
;CRLNGQKVFGEATLSEDPCVKCTCAGHKLTCTKKSCPVLQCPLSKQIRTPGECCPKCIERREEIHRGSPMCIIGKAVHFPGKPYNGDQCSNCTCQNGTSVCEKSTCPILECAAEDQRREPGECCPSCPMPAEYRSTCTAAGKVYQNNETWSLNACTSCECRAGEVRCANIQCPKEKCGPNETLMTASGECCPRCVESPGVCTVFGDPHYKTFDGNFYSFQGSCKYQLTADCVGHSFSIRVTNDARLTKYSSWTKTVTLKLDGVKVNLGHRMRVKVNGTRVEPPYKLNRTLEIYRSADDTEVIVETELGVKLSWDGFNFIQVQVPTAYKNKLCGLCGNYNSVFRDDLFTRAGLNMTHNVWRFARSWAVGGPKACTRQRRKELAARSPQCKTKKFFTFCKALRTSEVFGRCNSLLNPDNYFESCKFDMCECPHRQCYCDSMAAYAHECVRQGVQLPDWRTLTSCGRNVTAGAAAAAIAMAHAQKQLLEQNVIVAAGSKGNGMRRHPKRIRRPKLLAQAPADLDLLQQQLPRQGKQQKKPQDQLHPKHHKLLLQHQLLYQQHQQQQQQQQQNAIPKRPIGSSRRTPPPLQR
;
A
#
# COMPACT_ATOMS: atom_id res chain seq x y z
N CYS A 1 3.74 11.58 31.41
CA CYS A 1 3.18 12.74 32.15
C CYS A 1 1.72 12.47 32.45
N ARG A 2 1.08 13.23 33.35
CA ARG A 2 -0.37 13.17 33.56
C ARG A 2 -1.03 14.45 33.05
N LEU A 3 -2.10 14.31 32.26
CA LEU A 3 -2.95 15.41 31.79
C LEU A 3 -4.41 14.95 31.92
N ASN A 4 -5.19 15.63 32.76
CA ASN A 4 -6.61 15.33 33.03
C ASN A 4 -6.87 13.85 33.34
N GLY A 5 -6.08 13.27 34.25
CA GLY A 5 -6.14 11.86 34.64
C GLY A 5 -5.46 10.86 33.69
N GLN A 6 -5.11 11.26 32.46
CA GLN A 6 -4.49 10.37 31.48
C GLN A 6 -2.98 10.30 31.61
N LYS A 7 -2.40 9.10 31.48
CA LYS A 7 -0.96 8.97 31.18
C LYS A 7 -0.73 9.33 29.71
N VAL A 8 -0.06 10.46 29.47
CA VAL A 8 0.34 10.91 28.14
C VAL A 8 1.83 10.63 27.93
N PHE A 9 2.15 9.98 26.81
CA PHE A 9 3.51 9.59 26.41
C PHE A 9 4.07 10.41 25.23
N GLY A 10 3.27 11.33 24.67
CA GLY A 10 3.62 12.15 23.50
C GLY A 10 2.81 13.44 23.44
N GLU A 11 2.13 13.69 22.33
CA GLU A 11 1.23 14.84 22.16
C GLU A 11 -0.19 14.55 22.66
N ALA A 12 -0.82 15.54 23.28
CA ALA A 12 -2.23 15.56 23.61
C ALA A 12 -2.84 16.95 23.35
N THR A 13 -4.13 16.95 23.01
CA THR A 13 -4.92 18.18 22.81
C THR A 13 -6.06 18.23 23.81
N LEU A 14 -6.39 19.43 24.29
CA LEU A 14 -7.55 19.66 25.15
C LEU A 14 -8.81 19.84 24.31
N SER A 15 -9.94 19.27 24.75
CA SER A 15 -11.22 19.38 24.03
C SER A 15 -11.80 20.80 24.04
N GLU A 16 -11.52 21.58 25.09
CA GLU A 16 -12.03 22.94 25.28
C GLU A 16 -11.33 23.96 24.36
N ASP A 17 -10.03 23.76 24.11
CA ASP A 17 -9.26 24.60 23.20
C ASP A 17 -8.37 23.74 22.29
N PRO A 18 -8.81 23.49 21.03
CA PRO A 18 -8.01 22.72 20.08
C PRO A 18 -6.69 23.41 19.72
N CYS A 19 -6.49 24.67 20.12
CA CYS A 19 -5.24 25.39 19.96
C CYS A 19 -4.18 25.04 20.99
N VAL A 20 -4.55 24.42 22.11
CA VAL A 20 -3.60 24.01 23.15
C VAL A 20 -3.10 22.61 22.83
N LYS A 21 -1.79 22.52 22.54
CA LYS A 21 -1.07 21.27 22.36
C LYS A 21 -0.10 21.06 23.51
N CYS A 22 -0.25 19.96 24.22
CA CYS A 22 0.63 19.55 25.29
C CYS A 22 1.54 18.41 24.83
N THR A 23 2.84 18.53 25.08
CA THR A 23 3.85 17.51 24.79
C THR A 23 4.47 17.03 26.09
N CYS A 24 4.63 15.72 26.22
CA CYS A 24 5.33 15.10 27.34
C CYS A 24 6.70 14.58 26.90
N ALA A 25 7.77 15.09 27.51
CA ALA A 25 9.13 14.60 27.30
C ALA A 25 9.82 14.41 28.65
N GLY A 26 10.30 13.20 28.94
CA GLY A 26 11.09 12.93 30.17
C GLY A 26 10.38 13.35 31.47
N HIS A 27 9.08 13.07 31.60
CA HIS A 27 8.20 13.45 32.72
C HIS A 27 7.85 14.95 32.82
N LYS A 28 8.40 15.80 31.95
CA LYS A 28 8.03 17.21 31.84
C LYS A 28 6.88 17.39 30.85
N LEU A 29 5.77 17.94 31.32
CA LEU A 29 4.64 18.35 30.48
C LEU A 29 4.84 19.80 30.03
N THR A 30 4.82 20.05 28.73
CA THR A 30 4.92 21.40 28.15
C THR A 30 3.71 21.65 27.28
N CYS A 31 2.88 22.64 27.62
CA CYS A 31 1.72 23.02 26.81
C CYS A 31 1.99 24.32 26.07
N THR A 32 1.67 24.34 24.78
CA THR A 32 1.79 25.52 23.92
C THR A 32 0.45 25.81 23.28
N LYS A 33 0.03 27.08 23.28
CA LYS A 33 -1.18 27.54 22.62
C LYS A 33 -0.82 28.11 21.26
N LYS A 34 -1.35 27.51 20.20
CA LYS A 34 -1.16 27.99 18.83
C LYS A 34 -1.94 29.30 18.62
N SER A 35 -1.23 30.37 18.27
CA SER A 35 -1.84 31.63 17.85
C SER A 35 -2.37 31.53 16.42
N CYS A 36 -3.56 32.07 16.18
CA CYS A 36 -4.17 32.08 14.84
C CYS A 36 -3.73 33.29 14.03
N PRO A 37 -3.58 33.13 12.70
CA PRO A 37 -3.26 34.24 11.82
C PRO A 37 -4.43 35.24 11.77
N VAL A 38 -4.10 36.53 11.69
CA VAL A 38 -5.09 37.59 11.46
C VAL A 38 -5.55 37.49 10.01
N LEU A 39 -6.83 37.16 9.82
CA LEU A 39 -7.40 36.97 8.50
C LEU A 39 -7.84 38.30 7.90
N GLN A 40 -7.51 38.50 6.62
CA GLN A 40 -7.90 39.66 5.82
C GLN A 40 -9.34 39.50 5.27
N CYS A 41 -10.28 39.11 6.13
CA CYS A 41 -11.70 39.03 5.79
C CYS A 41 -12.57 39.37 7.00
N PRO A 42 -13.76 39.97 6.80
CA PRO A 42 -14.68 40.30 7.87
C PRO A 42 -15.03 39.06 8.71
N LEU A 43 -15.30 39.24 10.01
CA LEU A 43 -15.71 38.15 10.91
C LEU A 43 -16.90 37.34 10.38
N SER A 44 -17.84 38.00 9.68
CA SER A 44 -19.00 37.37 9.03
C SER A 44 -18.65 36.39 7.89
N LYS A 45 -17.39 36.38 7.42
CA LYS A 45 -16.88 35.53 6.35
C LYS A 45 -15.79 34.56 6.84
N GLN A 46 -15.58 34.47 8.15
CA GLN A 46 -14.66 33.51 8.74
C GLN A 46 -15.42 32.25 9.18
N ILE A 47 -14.95 31.08 8.73
CA ILE A 47 -15.48 29.78 9.15
C ILE A 47 -14.41 29.02 9.92
N ARG A 48 -14.81 28.44 11.05
CA ARG A 48 -13.97 27.49 11.81
C ARG A 48 -14.58 26.11 11.65
N THR A 49 -13.84 25.19 11.06
CA THR A 49 -14.29 23.80 10.97
C THR A 49 -14.20 23.16 12.36
N PRO A 50 -15.18 22.33 12.76
CA PRO A 50 -15.14 21.61 14.03
C PRO A 50 -13.82 20.81 14.16
N GLY A 51 -13.12 20.99 15.29
CA GLY A 51 -11.83 20.32 15.56
C GLY A 51 -10.57 21.03 15.05
N GLU A 52 -10.67 22.06 14.20
CA GLU A 52 -9.51 22.88 13.82
C GLU A 52 -9.27 24.04 14.79
N CYS A 53 -8.03 24.15 15.29
CA CYS A 53 -7.55 25.41 15.85
C CYS A 53 -7.26 26.38 14.70
N CYS A 54 -8.21 27.16 14.23
CA CYS A 54 -8.02 28.47 13.55
C CYS A 54 -9.06 28.61 12.43
N PRO A 55 -9.72 29.78 12.34
CA PRO A 55 -10.67 30.04 11.29
C PRO A 55 -9.98 30.19 9.92
N LYS A 56 -10.76 30.08 8.85
CA LYS A 56 -10.38 30.35 7.45
C LYS A 56 -11.45 31.23 6.80
N CYS A 57 -11.09 32.00 5.78
CA CYS A 57 -12.07 32.79 5.03
C CYS A 57 -12.88 31.87 4.09
N ILE A 58 -14.20 32.08 4.03
CA ILE A 58 -15.15 31.30 3.21
C ILE A 58 -14.97 31.57 1.71
N GLU A 59 -14.56 32.78 1.35
CA GLU A 59 -14.35 33.18 -0.05
C GLU A 59 -12.86 33.22 -0.38
N ARG A 60 -12.54 32.65 -1.54
CA ARG A 60 -11.25 32.83 -2.20
C ARG A 60 -11.54 33.61 -3.46
N ARG A 61 -11.31 34.92 -3.49
CA ARG A 61 -11.18 35.61 -4.78
C ARG A 61 -10.43 36.93 -4.77
N GLU A 62 -9.56 37.00 -5.79
CA GLU A 62 -9.27 38.11 -6.71
C GLU A 62 -9.17 39.54 -6.14
N GLU A 63 -7.96 40.08 -6.28
CA GLU A 63 -7.67 41.53 -6.43
C GLU A 63 -7.97 42.43 -5.22
N ILE A 64 -7.12 42.34 -4.19
CA ILE A 64 -6.78 43.53 -3.41
C ILE A 64 -5.47 44.08 -3.98
N HIS A 65 -5.56 45.30 -4.53
CA HIS A 65 -4.55 46.09 -5.21
C HIS A 65 -3.08 45.73 -4.88
N ARG A 66 -2.37 45.17 -5.88
CA ARG A 66 -0.90 45.17 -5.88
C ARG A 66 -0.41 46.61 -5.82
N GLY A 67 0.22 46.99 -4.71
CA GLY A 67 1.01 48.22 -4.62
C GLY A 67 0.51 49.26 -3.62
N SER A 68 -0.64 49.05 -2.95
CA SER A 68 -0.98 49.93 -1.82
C SER A 68 -0.14 49.54 -0.60
N PRO A 69 0.64 50.46 0.00
CA PRO A 69 1.41 50.16 1.20
C PRO A 69 0.49 50.11 2.44
N MET A 70 -0.80 50.43 2.31
CA MET A 70 -1.80 50.48 3.38
C MET A 70 -2.45 49.12 3.63
N CYS A 71 -2.84 48.86 4.87
CA CYS A 71 -3.51 47.63 5.30
C CYS A 71 -4.99 47.93 5.55
N ILE A 72 -5.89 47.07 5.06
CA ILE A 72 -7.33 47.24 5.26
C ILE A 72 -7.81 46.11 6.16
N ILE A 73 -8.13 46.41 7.41
CA ILE A 73 -8.69 45.45 8.36
C ILE A 73 -10.12 45.88 8.71
N GLY A 74 -11.10 45.01 8.42
CA GLY A 74 -12.52 45.33 8.61
C GLY A 74 -12.99 46.49 7.72
N LYS A 75 -13.39 47.61 8.34
CA LYS A 75 -13.77 48.86 7.65
C LYS A 75 -12.68 49.95 7.73
N ALA A 76 -11.56 49.68 8.39
CA ALA A 76 -10.52 50.66 8.68
C ALA A 76 -9.32 50.50 7.73
N VAL A 77 -8.73 51.64 7.34
CA VAL A 77 -7.51 51.72 6.54
C VAL A 77 -6.35 52.15 7.45
N HIS A 78 -5.27 51.38 7.45
CA HIS A 78 -4.10 51.60 8.28
C HIS A 78 -2.88 51.92 7.44
N PHE A 79 -2.22 53.03 7.77
CA PHE A 79 -1.05 53.50 7.05
C PHE A 79 0.23 52.77 7.49
N PRO A 80 1.24 52.65 6.59
CA PRO A 80 2.53 52.05 6.91
C PRO A 80 3.17 52.64 8.18
N GLY A 81 3.72 51.77 9.03
CA GLY A 81 4.47 52.16 10.23
C GLY A 81 3.64 52.72 11.39
N LYS A 82 2.33 52.94 11.21
CA LYS A 82 1.44 53.37 12.30
C LYS A 82 0.95 52.14 13.08
N PRO A 83 1.14 52.08 14.42
CA PRO A 83 0.55 51.04 15.24
C PRO A 83 -0.98 51.23 15.32
N TYR A 84 -1.70 50.13 15.32
CA TYR A 84 -3.15 50.08 15.48
C TYR A 84 -3.57 48.79 16.16
N ASN A 85 -4.69 48.80 16.88
CA ASN A 85 -5.20 47.58 17.50
C ASN A 85 -6.03 46.80 16.49
N GLY A 86 -5.56 45.61 16.10
CA GLY A 86 -6.29 44.72 15.19
C GLY A 86 -7.48 44.03 15.87
N ASP A 87 -7.32 43.72 17.15
CA ASP A 87 -8.38 43.33 18.08
C ASP A 87 -8.02 43.81 19.50
N GLN A 88 -8.85 43.50 20.50
CA GLN A 88 -8.64 43.89 21.90
C GLN A 88 -7.35 43.31 22.53
N CYS A 89 -6.68 42.37 21.86
CA CYS A 89 -5.49 41.67 22.34
C CYS A 89 -4.30 41.74 21.37
N SER A 90 -4.42 42.46 20.26
CA SER A 90 -3.43 42.44 19.18
C SER A 90 -3.03 43.85 18.80
N ASN A 91 -1.77 44.18 19.04
CA ASN A 91 -1.15 45.40 18.57
C ASN A 91 -0.52 45.11 17.20
N CYS A 92 -0.96 45.82 16.18
CA CYS A 92 -0.60 45.61 14.79
C CYS A 92 0.11 46.81 14.21
N THR A 93 1.04 46.57 13.28
CA THR A 93 1.62 47.60 12.44
C THR A 93 1.41 47.22 10.98
N CYS A 94 1.10 48.20 10.14
CA CYS A 94 1.05 47.95 8.71
C CYS A 94 2.46 48.08 8.13
N GLN A 95 2.94 47.03 7.47
CA GLN A 95 4.22 47.01 6.77
C GLN A 95 3.98 46.60 5.32
N ASN A 96 4.04 47.58 4.41
CA ASN A 96 3.97 47.37 2.96
C ASN A 96 2.73 46.55 2.52
N GLY A 97 1.55 46.95 3.00
CA GLY A 97 0.28 46.25 2.74
C GLY A 97 0.05 44.99 3.56
N THR A 98 1.00 44.60 4.43
CA THR A 98 0.89 43.43 5.30
C THR A 98 0.72 43.85 6.75
N SER A 99 -0.27 43.29 7.44
CA SER A 99 -0.51 43.55 8.85
C SER A 99 0.35 42.64 9.72
N VAL A 100 1.30 43.21 10.46
CA VAL A 100 2.20 42.49 11.37
C VAL A 100 1.73 42.75 12.79
N CYS A 101 1.22 41.72 13.46
CA CYS A 101 0.57 41.85 14.78
C CYS A 101 1.30 41.06 15.86
N GLU A 102 1.45 41.68 17.02
CA GLU A 102 1.86 41.05 18.28
C GLU A 102 0.61 40.84 19.15
N LYS A 103 0.36 39.57 19.53
CA LYS A 103 -0.83 39.19 20.28
C LYS A 103 -0.48 38.86 21.73
N SER A 104 -1.14 39.55 22.66
CA SER A 104 -1.07 39.26 24.09
C SER A 104 -1.71 37.91 24.41
N THR A 105 -1.06 37.11 25.25
CA THR A 105 -1.59 35.82 25.71
C THR A 105 -2.24 35.97 27.07
N CYS A 106 -3.48 35.51 27.21
CA CYS A 106 -4.20 35.60 28.47
C CYS A 106 -3.85 34.45 29.43
N PRO A 107 -3.81 34.73 30.75
CA PRO A 107 -3.61 33.70 31.75
C PRO A 107 -4.77 32.70 31.73
N ILE A 108 -4.48 31.46 32.12
CA ILE A 108 -5.52 30.44 32.31
C ILE A 108 -6.24 30.78 33.62
N LEU A 109 -7.53 31.11 33.51
CA LEU A 109 -8.37 31.45 34.66
C LEU A 109 -9.00 30.19 35.28
N GLU A 110 -9.24 30.24 36.59
CA GLU A 110 -9.77 29.11 37.37
C GLU A 110 -11.29 29.14 37.54
N CYS A 111 -11.97 30.19 37.07
CA CYS A 111 -13.43 30.31 37.08
C CYS A 111 -14.05 29.94 35.72
N ALA A 112 -15.31 29.48 35.76
CA ALA A 112 -16.08 29.15 34.57
C ALA A 112 -16.23 30.36 33.64
N ALA A 113 -16.42 30.12 32.33
CA ALA A 113 -16.52 31.20 31.34
C ALA A 113 -17.65 32.19 31.62
N GLU A 114 -18.71 31.74 32.29
CA GLU A 114 -19.85 32.57 32.73
C GLU A 114 -19.53 33.52 33.88
N ASP A 115 -18.50 33.21 34.68
CA ASP A 115 -18.08 34.01 35.85
C ASP A 115 -16.94 34.98 35.51
N GLN A 116 -16.36 34.84 34.32
CA GLN A 116 -15.27 35.69 33.86
C GLN A 116 -15.81 37.08 33.51
N ARG A 117 -15.25 38.11 34.14
CA ARG A 117 -15.52 39.50 33.77
C ARG A 117 -14.39 40.06 32.95
N ARG A 118 -14.72 40.82 31.91
CA ARG A 118 -13.76 41.57 31.13
C ARG A 118 -14.10 43.04 31.24
N GLU A 119 -13.19 43.80 31.83
CA GLU A 119 -13.37 45.25 31.94
C GLU A 119 -13.22 45.90 30.55
N PRO A 120 -13.99 46.96 30.26
CA PRO A 120 -13.92 47.65 28.98
C PRO A 120 -12.50 48.14 28.67
N GLY A 121 -11.93 47.67 27.56
CA GLY A 121 -10.59 48.05 27.11
C GLY A 121 -9.46 47.11 27.54
N GLU A 122 -9.72 46.14 28.42
CA GLU A 122 -8.73 45.11 28.76
C GLU A 122 -8.76 43.93 27.79
N CYS A 123 -7.56 43.39 27.49
CA CYS A 123 -7.44 42.21 26.64
C CYS A 123 -7.97 40.94 27.35
N CYS A 124 -7.65 40.77 28.63
CA CYS A 124 -7.87 39.51 29.34
C CYS A 124 -8.99 39.62 30.38
N PRO A 125 -9.87 38.60 30.47
CA PRO A 125 -10.83 38.54 31.56
C PRO A 125 -10.13 38.28 32.90
N SER A 126 -10.82 38.57 33.99
CA SER A 126 -10.43 38.26 35.37
C SER A 126 -11.56 37.54 36.10
N CYS A 127 -11.21 36.80 37.16
CA CYS A 127 -12.17 36.15 38.06
C CYS A 127 -12.38 37.04 39.30
N PRO A 128 -13.50 37.76 39.41
CA PRO A 128 -13.85 38.42 40.66
C PRO A 128 -14.20 37.37 41.72
N MET A 129 -13.43 37.29 42.81
CA MET A 129 -13.62 36.31 43.89
C MET A 129 -14.62 36.80 44.96
N PRO A 130 -15.36 35.90 45.66
CA PRO A 130 -15.54 34.46 45.40
C PRO A 130 -17.01 34.09 45.13
N ALA A 131 -17.30 33.59 43.93
CA ALA A 131 -18.48 32.75 43.72
C ALA A 131 -18.28 31.43 44.48
N GLU A 132 -19.31 30.98 45.18
CA GLU A 132 -19.32 29.66 45.83
C GLU A 132 -18.84 28.60 44.83
N TYR A 133 -17.72 27.99 45.20
CA TYR A 133 -16.99 27.06 44.37
C TYR A 133 -17.92 25.94 43.90
N ARG A 134 -18.31 25.93 42.62
CA ARG A 134 -18.87 24.72 41.99
C ARG A 134 -17.77 23.67 42.07
N SER A 135 -17.82 22.84 43.12
CA SER A 135 -16.84 21.79 43.39
C SER A 135 -17.14 20.50 42.66
N THR A 136 -18.22 20.45 41.87
CA THR A 136 -18.68 19.21 41.25
C THR A 136 -19.06 19.42 39.79
N CYS A 137 -18.73 18.44 38.96
CA CYS A 137 -19.10 18.40 37.55
C CYS A 137 -20.08 17.25 37.32
N THR A 138 -21.03 17.42 36.41
CA THR A 138 -21.92 16.32 36.00
C THR A 138 -21.59 15.92 34.56
N ALA A 139 -21.20 14.67 34.35
CA ALA A 139 -20.93 14.13 33.02
C ALA A 139 -21.65 12.78 32.84
N ALA A 140 -22.43 12.66 31.76
CA ALA A 140 -23.22 11.46 31.43
C ALA A 140 -24.11 10.97 32.59
N GLY A 141 -24.71 11.88 33.36
CA GLY A 141 -25.59 11.56 34.48
C GLY A 141 -24.88 11.16 35.79
N LYS A 142 -23.54 11.15 35.82
CA LYS A 142 -22.75 10.93 37.04
C LYS A 142 -22.14 12.24 37.53
N VAL A 143 -22.17 12.46 38.84
CA VAL A 143 -21.53 13.60 39.51
C VAL A 143 -20.10 13.21 39.89
N TYR A 144 -19.15 14.09 39.55
CA TYR A 144 -17.73 13.98 39.80
C TYR A 144 -17.28 15.11 40.72
N GLN A 145 -16.46 14.79 41.71
CA GLN A 145 -15.86 15.77 42.61
C GLN A 145 -14.73 16.55 41.93
N ASN A 146 -14.37 17.70 42.47
CA ASN A 146 -13.25 18.49 42.00
C ASN A 146 -11.94 17.67 42.05
N ASN A 147 -11.15 17.74 40.98
CA ASN A 147 -9.97 16.91 40.67
C ASN A 147 -10.27 15.41 40.49
N GLU A 148 -11.54 14.98 40.47
CA GLU A 148 -11.89 13.60 40.12
C GLU A 148 -11.69 13.39 38.62
N THR A 149 -11.01 12.30 38.28
CA THR A 149 -10.68 11.94 36.90
C THR A 149 -11.35 10.64 36.51
N TRP A 150 -11.87 10.57 35.28
CA TRP A 150 -12.47 9.35 34.73
C TRP A 150 -12.10 9.14 33.26
N SER A 151 -12.18 7.89 32.81
CA SER A 151 -11.92 7.52 31.41
C SER A 151 -13.23 7.34 30.66
N LEU A 152 -13.39 8.02 29.53
CA LEU A 152 -14.51 7.81 28.61
C LEU A 152 -14.24 6.63 27.68
N ASN A 153 -12.99 6.48 27.25
CA ASN A 153 -12.50 5.36 26.46
C ASN A 153 -10.97 5.26 26.62
N ALA A 154 -10.31 4.35 25.91
CA ALA A 154 -8.85 4.17 26.02
C ALA A 154 -8.06 5.45 25.65
N CYS A 155 -8.58 6.27 24.74
CA CYS A 155 -7.94 7.47 24.21
C CYS A 155 -8.36 8.78 24.87
N THR A 156 -9.45 8.80 25.64
CA THR A 156 -10.00 10.01 26.23
C THR A 156 -10.24 9.85 27.73
N SER A 157 -9.63 10.74 28.52
CA SER A 157 -9.98 10.92 29.93
C SER A 157 -10.34 12.36 30.23
N CYS A 158 -11.13 12.55 31.28
CA CYS A 158 -11.60 13.84 31.71
C CYS A 158 -11.32 14.03 33.21
N GLU A 159 -11.23 15.30 33.60
CA GLU A 159 -11.07 15.75 34.97
C GLU A 159 -12.12 16.81 35.27
N CYS A 160 -12.72 16.76 36.44
CA CYS A 160 -13.55 17.86 36.92
C CYS A 160 -12.66 18.90 37.57
N ARG A 161 -12.65 20.14 37.08
CA ARG A 161 -11.88 21.23 37.71
C ARG A 161 -12.74 22.47 37.82
N ALA A 162 -13.00 22.91 39.05
CA ALA A 162 -13.80 24.09 39.38
C ALA A 162 -15.18 24.11 38.67
N GLY A 163 -15.84 22.95 38.62
CA GLY A 163 -17.18 22.81 38.02
C GLY A 163 -17.19 22.61 36.51
N GLU A 164 -16.03 22.63 35.86
CA GLU A 164 -15.86 22.40 34.42
C GLU A 164 -15.25 21.01 34.13
N VAL A 165 -15.79 20.32 33.13
CA VAL A 165 -15.29 19.02 32.67
C VAL A 165 -14.19 19.22 31.63
N ARG A 166 -12.95 18.97 32.03
CA ARG A 166 -11.77 19.11 31.17
C ARG A 166 -11.31 17.78 30.61
N CYS A 167 -11.47 17.56 29.31
CA CYS A 167 -11.05 16.31 28.67
C CYS A 167 -9.73 16.45 27.89
N ALA A 168 -8.88 15.42 28.00
CA ALA A 168 -7.67 15.24 27.22
C ALA A 168 -7.85 14.07 26.23
N ASN A 169 -7.37 14.27 25.00
CA ASN A 169 -7.35 13.23 23.98
C ASN A 169 -5.91 12.90 23.58
N ILE A 170 -5.53 11.62 23.69
CA ILE A 170 -4.23 11.13 23.21
C ILE A 170 -4.20 11.20 21.68
N GLN A 171 -3.12 11.77 21.14
CA GLN A 171 -2.82 11.73 19.71
C GLN A 171 -1.81 10.62 19.44
N CYS A 172 -2.23 9.57 18.75
CA CYS A 172 -1.35 8.44 18.47
C CYS A 172 -0.28 8.78 17.41
N PRO A 173 0.97 8.33 17.61
CA PRO A 173 2.00 8.49 16.61
C PRO A 173 1.59 7.83 15.28
N LYS A 174 1.92 8.47 14.16
CA LYS A 174 1.76 7.88 12.83
C LYS A 174 2.95 6.96 12.56
N GLU A 175 2.90 5.76 13.15
CA GLU A 175 3.94 4.75 12.95
C GLU A 175 3.83 4.07 11.58
N LYS A 176 5.00 3.79 11.00
CA LYS A 176 5.13 2.88 9.85
C LYS A 176 5.87 1.63 10.33
N CYS A 177 5.18 0.50 10.37
CA CYS A 177 5.79 -0.74 10.82
C CYS A 177 6.87 -1.25 9.85
N GLY A 178 7.82 -2.00 10.38
CA GLY A 178 8.89 -2.61 9.61
C GLY A 178 8.40 -3.75 8.71
N PRO A 179 9.31 -4.35 7.91
CA PRO A 179 9.01 -5.58 7.18
C PRO A 179 8.53 -6.67 8.13
N ASN A 180 7.47 -7.39 7.74
CA ASN A 180 6.83 -8.45 8.53
C ASN A 180 6.22 -7.99 9.86
N GLU A 181 5.84 -6.72 9.96
CA GLU A 181 5.06 -6.20 11.09
C GLU A 181 3.74 -5.59 10.62
N THR A 182 2.73 -5.66 11.48
CA THR A 182 1.43 -5.05 11.27
C THR A 182 1.07 -4.17 12.44
N LEU A 183 0.38 -3.07 12.15
CA LEU A 183 -0.09 -2.15 13.17
C LEU A 183 -1.32 -2.75 13.86
N MET A 184 -1.23 -2.99 15.17
CA MET A 184 -2.31 -3.61 15.96
C MET A 184 -2.56 -2.82 17.25
N THR A 185 -3.83 -2.58 17.58
CA THR A 185 -4.25 -2.00 18.85
C THR A 185 -4.68 -3.11 19.79
N ALA A 186 -4.01 -3.25 20.94
CA ALA A 186 -4.44 -4.23 21.94
C ALA A 186 -5.74 -3.77 22.62
N SER A 187 -6.52 -4.74 23.11
CA SER A 187 -7.74 -4.44 23.85
C SER A 187 -7.45 -3.55 25.05
N GLY A 188 -8.16 -2.42 25.16
CA GLY A 188 -7.98 -1.44 26.23
C GLY A 188 -6.82 -0.44 26.05
N GLU A 189 -6.02 -0.55 24.99
CA GLU A 189 -4.99 0.44 24.65
C GLU A 189 -5.52 1.48 23.66
N CYS A 190 -5.05 2.74 23.78
CA CYS A 190 -5.42 3.78 22.83
C CYS A 190 -4.67 3.66 21.51
N CYS A 191 -3.34 3.52 21.59
CA CYS A 191 -2.49 3.64 20.44
C CYS A 191 -2.05 2.28 19.91
N PRO A 192 -2.06 2.11 18.58
CA PRO A 192 -1.58 0.90 18.00
C PRO A 192 -0.06 0.80 18.13
N ARG A 193 0.43 -0.43 18.12
CA ARG A 193 1.86 -0.76 18.07
C ARG A 193 2.15 -1.74 16.95
N CYS A 194 3.38 -1.73 16.47
CA CYS A 194 3.83 -2.72 15.50
C CYS A 194 4.01 -4.06 16.22
N VAL A 195 3.34 -5.08 15.69
CA VAL A 195 3.46 -6.47 16.14
C VAL A 195 3.96 -7.31 14.99
N GLU A 196 4.79 -8.30 15.29
CA GLU A 196 5.24 -9.24 14.27
C GLU A 196 4.06 -9.97 13.64
N SER A 197 4.08 -10.05 12.32
CA SER A 197 3.09 -10.72 11.51
C SER A 197 3.64 -12.04 10.95
N PRO A 198 2.79 -13.03 10.67
CA PRO A 198 3.21 -14.27 10.01
C PRO A 198 3.95 -13.99 8.70
N GLY A 199 5.07 -14.70 8.49
CA GLY A 199 5.84 -14.59 7.26
C GLY A 199 5.08 -15.17 6.08
N VAL A 200 5.12 -14.50 4.92
CA VAL A 200 4.47 -14.96 3.69
C VAL A 200 5.48 -15.01 2.54
N CYS A 201 5.66 -16.21 1.97
CA CYS A 201 6.41 -16.43 0.74
C CYS A 201 5.45 -16.78 -0.39
N THR A 202 5.64 -16.19 -1.58
CA THR A 202 4.81 -16.52 -2.76
C THR A 202 5.66 -16.96 -3.95
N VAL A 203 5.07 -17.85 -4.75
CA VAL A 203 5.60 -18.27 -6.06
C VAL A 203 4.49 -18.06 -7.08
N PHE A 204 4.76 -17.40 -8.19
CA PHE A 204 3.74 -17.06 -9.20
C PHE A 204 4.34 -16.99 -10.60
N GLY A 205 3.52 -17.08 -11.66
CA GLY A 205 4.00 -16.99 -13.04
C GLY A 205 4.99 -18.11 -13.41
N ASP A 206 6.09 -17.76 -14.07
CA ASP A 206 6.95 -18.70 -14.81
C ASP A 206 8.39 -19.07 -14.33
N PRO A 207 8.68 -19.32 -13.03
CA PRO A 207 8.14 -18.77 -11.80
C PRO A 207 8.99 -17.61 -11.27
N HIS A 208 8.30 -16.71 -10.59
CA HIS A 208 8.81 -15.60 -9.80
C HIS A 208 8.60 -15.90 -8.31
N TYR A 209 9.53 -15.46 -7.47
CA TYR A 209 9.54 -15.72 -6.04
C TYR A 209 9.54 -14.39 -5.28
N LYS A 210 8.71 -14.31 -4.25
CA LYS A 210 8.79 -13.32 -3.18
C LYS A 210 9.09 -14.06 -1.89
N THR A 211 10.25 -13.80 -1.30
CA THR A 211 10.70 -14.42 -0.04
C THR A 211 9.89 -13.93 1.15
N PHE A 212 10.08 -14.57 2.31
CA PHE A 212 9.42 -14.15 3.55
C PHE A 212 9.76 -12.71 3.97
N ASP A 213 10.94 -12.22 3.60
CA ASP A 213 11.38 -10.84 3.92
C ASP A 213 11.13 -9.86 2.76
N GLY A 214 10.47 -10.31 1.70
CA GLY A 214 10.00 -9.47 0.59
C GLY A 214 10.97 -9.28 -0.56
N ASN A 215 12.08 -10.03 -0.61
CA ASN A 215 12.99 -10.03 -1.75
C ASN A 215 12.33 -10.69 -2.97
N PHE A 216 12.44 -10.05 -4.12
CA PHE A 216 11.90 -10.54 -5.39
C PHE A 216 13.01 -11.05 -6.30
N TYR A 217 12.81 -12.23 -6.89
CA TYR A 217 13.68 -12.73 -7.94
C TYR A 217 12.94 -13.71 -8.87
N SER A 218 13.53 -13.95 -10.04
CA SER A 218 12.99 -14.88 -11.05
C SER A 218 13.96 -16.04 -11.24
N PHE A 219 13.45 -17.28 -11.34
CA PHE A 219 14.28 -18.45 -11.53
C PHE A 219 13.57 -19.58 -12.30
N GLN A 220 13.98 -19.76 -13.55
CA GLN A 220 13.39 -20.69 -14.53
C GLN A 220 14.00 -22.11 -14.47
N GLY A 221 14.39 -22.56 -13.28
CA GLY A 221 14.93 -23.89 -13.08
C GLY A 221 13.84 -24.96 -13.20
N SER A 222 13.98 -25.90 -14.13
CA SER A 222 13.00 -26.97 -14.34
C SER A 222 13.42 -28.26 -13.62
N CYS A 223 13.45 -28.21 -12.29
CA CYS A 223 13.79 -29.32 -11.41
C CYS A 223 12.89 -29.33 -10.16
N LYS A 224 13.17 -30.26 -9.25
CA LYS A 224 12.65 -30.23 -7.88
C LYS A 224 13.57 -29.42 -6.96
N TYR A 225 12.99 -28.50 -6.20
CA TYR A 225 13.68 -27.61 -5.28
C TYR A 225 13.08 -27.64 -3.87
N GLN A 226 13.89 -27.35 -2.87
CA GLN A 226 13.39 -27.00 -1.53
C GLN A 226 12.89 -25.55 -1.57
N LEU A 227 11.57 -25.37 -1.47
CA LEU A 227 10.96 -24.04 -1.43
C LEU A 227 11.24 -23.40 -0.07
N THR A 228 10.91 -24.10 1.00
CA THR A 228 11.25 -23.73 2.37
C THR A 228 11.23 -24.97 3.27
N ALA A 229 11.96 -24.95 4.36
CA ALA A 229 11.90 -25.95 5.42
C ALA A 229 12.29 -25.31 6.75
N ASP A 230 11.84 -25.90 7.86
CA ASP A 230 12.44 -25.67 9.17
C ASP A 230 13.80 -26.36 9.21
N CYS A 231 14.87 -25.56 9.19
CA CYS A 231 16.24 -26.04 9.09
C CYS A 231 16.92 -26.13 10.45
N VAL A 232 16.21 -25.78 11.52
CA VAL A 232 16.67 -25.89 12.91
C VAL A 232 15.92 -27.01 13.63
N GLY A 233 14.59 -26.96 13.64
CA GLY A 233 13.75 -27.96 14.33
C GLY A 233 13.33 -29.12 13.44
N HIS A 234 13.53 -29.03 12.12
CA HIS A 234 13.18 -30.06 11.14
C HIS A 234 11.70 -30.49 11.18
N SER A 235 10.81 -29.61 11.63
CA SER A 235 9.39 -29.92 11.81
C SER A 235 8.61 -30.08 10.50
N PHE A 236 8.98 -29.34 9.45
CA PHE A 236 8.35 -29.46 8.14
C PHE A 236 9.31 -29.15 6.98
N SER A 237 8.96 -29.61 5.78
CA SER A 237 9.59 -29.17 4.53
C SER A 237 8.59 -29.08 3.39
N ILE A 238 8.71 -28.02 2.59
CA ILE A 238 7.93 -27.76 1.39
C ILE A 238 8.86 -27.77 0.18
N ARG A 239 8.52 -28.60 -0.81
CA ARG A 239 9.28 -28.74 -2.05
C ARG A 239 8.40 -28.40 -3.24
N VAL A 240 8.96 -27.65 -4.19
CA VAL A 240 8.31 -27.31 -5.46
C VAL A 240 8.97 -28.08 -6.58
N THR A 241 8.18 -28.58 -7.53
CA THR A 241 8.68 -29.22 -8.76
C THR A 241 8.24 -28.41 -9.96
N ASN A 242 9.21 -27.94 -10.73
CA ASN A 242 8.98 -27.13 -11.92
C ASN A 242 9.28 -27.96 -13.17
N ASP A 243 8.49 -27.74 -14.21
CA ASP A 243 8.58 -28.43 -15.50
C ASP A 243 8.66 -27.41 -16.62
N ALA A 244 9.53 -27.64 -17.58
CA ALA A 244 9.73 -26.76 -18.72
C ALA A 244 8.62 -26.85 -19.76
N ARG A 245 7.72 -27.85 -19.72
CA ARG A 245 6.58 -28.00 -20.65
C ARG A 245 6.95 -27.76 -22.14
N LEU A 246 8.12 -28.25 -22.56
CA LEU A 246 8.71 -28.10 -23.91
C LEU A 246 9.12 -26.68 -24.34
N THR A 247 9.08 -25.70 -23.46
CA THR A 247 9.48 -24.33 -23.79
C THR A 247 10.99 -24.14 -23.71
N LYS A 248 11.48 -23.01 -24.21
CA LYS A 248 12.92 -22.72 -24.31
C LYS A 248 13.47 -22.01 -23.08
N TYR A 249 12.71 -21.07 -22.53
CA TYR A 249 13.14 -20.17 -21.47
C TYR A 249 12.36 -20.44 -20.18
N SER A 250 11.03 -20.48 -20.24
CA SER A 250 10.16 -20.46 -19.05
C SER A 250 10.01 -21.83 -18.41
N SER A 251 9.66 -21.89 -17.13
CA SER A 251 9.28 -23.14 -16.46
C SER A 251 8.02 -22.90 -15.64
N TRP A 252 7.28 -23.94 -15.31
CA TRP A 252 6.05 -23.79 -14.55
C TRP A 252 5.97 -24.77 -13.41
N THR A 253 5.34 -24.33 -12.33
CA THR A 253 5.03 -25.19 -11.21
C THR A 253 4.18 -26.37 -11.70
N LYS A 254 4.58 -27.59 -11.31
CA LYS A 254 3.88 -28.84 -11.63
C LYS A 254 3.22 -29.42 -10.40
N THR A 255 3.96 -29.46 -9.29
CA THR A 255 3.48 -29.99 -8.01
C THR A 255 4.19 -29.31 -6.85
N VAL A 256 3.46 -29.16 -5.75
CA VAL A 256 3.99 -28.76 -4.45
C VAL A 256 3.85 -29.93 -3.49
N THR A 257 4.89 -30.21 -2.71
CA THR A 257 4.90 -31.30 -1.72
C THR A 257 5.20 -30.75 -0.35
N LEU A 258 4.27 -30.92 0.59
CA LEU A 258 4.49 -30.70 2.01
C LEU A 258 4.82 -32.04 2.68
N LYS A 259 5.82 -32.02 3.56
CA LYS A 259 6.14 -33.10 4.49
C LYS A 259 6.16 -32.55 5.90
N LEU A 260 5.42 -33.20 6.80
CA LEU A 260 5.43 -32.99 8.25
C LEU A 260 5.06 -34.30 8.94
N ASP A 261 5.65 -34.61 10.10
CA ASP A 261 5.27 -35.75 10.95
C ASP A 261 4.98 -37.07 10.21
N GLY A 262 5.89 -37.48 9.30
CA GLY A 262 5.72 -38.67 8.46
C GLY A 262 4.63 -38.58 7.36
N VAL A 263 3.76 -37.57 7.40
CA VAL A 263 2.72 -37.29 6.42
C VAL A 263 3.30 -36.56 5.21
N LYS A 264 2.88 -36.99 4.01
CA LYS A 264 3.26 -36.38 2.73
C LYS A 264 2.03 -35.95 1.95
N VAL A 265 1.83 -34.64 1.84
CA VAL A 265 0.78 -34.04 1.01
C VAL A 265 1.36 -33.59 -0.32
N ASN A 266 0.75 -33.97 -1.43
CA ASN A 266 1.13 -33.53 -2.78
C ASN A 266 -0.05 -32.79 -3.40
N LEU A 267 0.18 -31.52 -3.74
CA LEU A 267 -0.74 -30.67 -4.48
C LEU A 267 -0.29 -30.65 -5.93
N GLY A 268 -1.20 -30.92 -6.85
CA GLY A 268 -0.93 -30.97 -8.29
C GLY A 268 -1.90 -30.13 -9.10
N HIS A 269 -1.68 -30.13 -10.41
CA HIS A 269 -2.49 -29.38 -11.37
C HIS A 269 -4.00 -29.66 -11.21
N ARG A 270 -4.84 -28.64 -11.47
CA ARG A 270 -6.31 -28.65 -11.23
C ARG A 270 -6.66 -28.96 -9.76
N MET A 271 -5.90 -28.38 -8.83
CA MET A 271 -6.14 -28.50 -7.38
C MET A 271 -6.19 -29.96 -6.86
N ARG A 272 -5.55 -30.90 -7.56
CA ARG A 272 -5.56 -32.31 -7.17
C ARG A 272 -4.73 -32.53 -5.91
N VAL A 273 -5.31 -33.19 -4.91
CA VAL A 273 -4.66 -33.49 -3.63
C VAL A 273 -4.37 -34.97 -3.48
N LYS A 274 -3.16 -35.31 -3.00
CA LYS A 274 -2.83 -36.67 -2.54
C LYS A 274 -2.17 -36.63 -1.16
N VAL A 275 -2.67 -37.44 -0.22
CA VAL A 275 -2.10 -37.65 1.11
C VAL A 275 -1.53 -39.06 1.16
N ASN A 276 -0.23 -39.18 1.47
CA ASN A 276 0.50 -40.46 1.52
C ASN A 276 0.35 -41.34 0.26
N GLY A 277 0.17 -40.70 -0.90
CA GLY A 277 0.00 -41.37 -2.20
C GLY A 277 -1.46 -41.59 -2.61
N THR A 278 -2.38 -41.58 -1.65
CA THR A 278 -3.83 -41.73 -1.87
C THR A 278 -4.45 -40.40 -2.25
N ARG A 279 -5.32 -40.39 -3.28
CA ARG A 279 -6.06 -39.20 -3.67
C ARG A 279 -7.16 -38.90 -2.65
N VAL A 280 -7.31 -37.65 -2.27
CA VAL A 280 -8.36 -37.17 -1.35
C VAL A 280 -9.04 -35.95 -1.96
N GLU A 281 -10.28 -35.68 -1.55
CA GLU A 281 -11.04 -34.50 -1.96
C GLU A 281 -11.27 -33.60 -0.73
N PRO A 282 -11.05 -32.27 -0.81
CA PRO A 282 -11.36 -31.35 0.29
C PRO A 282 -12.88 -31.21 0.52
N PRO A 283 -13.36 -30.99 1.76
CA PRO A 283 -12.56 -30.89 2.98
C PRO A 283 -12.03 -32.26 3.44
N TYR A 284 -10.78 -32.30 3.86
CA TYR A 284 -10.12 -33.50 4.36
C TYR A 284 -9.34 -33.17 5.63
N LYS A 285 -9.58 -33.90 6.71
CA LYS A 285 -8.91 -33.71 7.99
C LYS A 285 -8.16 -34.97 8.38
N LEU A 286 -6.91 -34.81 8.76
CA LEU A 286 -6.08 -35.88 9.31
C LEU A 286 -5.85 -35.60 10.79
N ASN A 287 -6.80 -36.06 11.62
CA ASN A 287 -6.80 -35.87 13.07
C ASN A 287 -6.52 -34.41 13.47
N ARG A 288 -5.46 -34.18 14.25
CA ARG A 288 -4.97 -32.85 14.63
C ARG A 288 -3.85 -32.37 13.71
N THR A 289 -3.14 -33.26 13.01
CA THR A 289 -1.95 -32.96 12.23
C THR A 289 -2.18 -31.93 11.12
N LEU A 290 -3.24 -32.08 10.33
CA LEU A 290 -3.57 -31.15 9.25
C LEU A 290 -5.05 -31.16 8.85
N GLU A 291 -5.46 -30.06 8.23
CA GLU A 291 -6.73 -29.87 7.57
C GLU A 291 -6.51 -29.34 6.14
N ILE A 292 -7.27 -29.86 5.18
CA ILE A 292 -7.21 -29.49 3.78
C ILE A 292 -8.60 -29.02 3.37
N TYR A 293 -8.72 -27.80 2.89
CA TYR A 293 -9.99 -27.20 2.52
C TYR A 293 -9.82 -26.30 1.30
N ARG A 294 -10.93 -25.79 0.77
CA ARG A 294 -10.93 -24.87 -0.37
C ARG A 294 -11.10 -23.42 0.09
N SER A 295 -10.50 -22.48 -0.62
CA SER A 295 -10.75 -21.06 -0.38
C SER A 295 -12.25 -20.74 -0.56
N ALA A 296 -12.72 -19.66 0.06
CA ALA A 296 -14.14 -19.29 0.03
C ALA A 296 -14.69 -19.05 -1.38
N ASP A 297 -13.82 -18.66 -2.33
CA ASP A 297 -14.15 -18.44 -3.73
C ASP A 297 -13.86 -19.67 -4.63
N ASP A 298 -13.52 -20.82 -4.03
CA ASP A 298 -13.19 -22.08 -4.70
C ASP A 298 -12.01 -21.98 -5.71
N THR A 299 -11.13 -20.99 -5.53
CA THR A 299 -10.00 -20.77 -6.44
C THR A 299 -8.69 -21.43 -6.00
N GLU A 300 -8.58 -21.85 -4.75
CA GLU A 300 -7.38 -22.45 -4.18
C GLU A 300 -7.70 -23.63 -3.25
N VAL A 301 -6.76 -24.56 -3.15
CA VAL A 301 -6.72 -25.55 -2.06
C VAL A 301 -5.69 -25.11 -1.03
N ILE A 302 -6.12 -25.12 0.23
CA ILE A 302 -5.32 -24.72 1.38
C ILE A 302 -5.07 -25.94 2.25
N VAL A 303 -3.81 -26.16 2.62
CA VAL A 303 -3.38 -27.12 3.63
C VAL A 303 -2.93 -26.34 4.85
N GLU A 304 -3.63 -26.50 5.98
CA GLU A 304 -3.29 -25.91 7.26
C GLU A 304 -2.85 -27.00 8.23
N THR A 305 -1.68 -26.82 8.84
CA THR A 305 -1.11 -27.79 9.78
C THR A 305 -1.30 -27.36 11.23
N GLU A 306 -1.18 -28.31 12.16
CA GLU A 306 -1.19 -28.00 13.61
C GLU A 306 -0.08 -27.04 14.05
N LEU A 307 1.01 -26.99 13.27
CA LEU A 307 2.13 -26.07 13.48
C LEU A 307 1.81 -24.63 13.04
N GLY A 308 0.61 -24.38 12.52
CA GLY A 308 0.17 -23.08 11.99
C GLY A 308 0.72 -22.76 10.60
N VAL A 309 1.40 -23.70 9.93
CA VAL A 309 1.91 -23.51 8.56
C VAL A 309 0.74 -23.68 7.59
N LYS A 310 0.51 -22.67 6.73
CA LYS A 310 -0.51 -22.73 5.68
C LYS A 310 0.15 -22.76 4.30
N LEU A 311 -0.25 -23.72 3.47
CA LEU A 311 0.16 -23.84 2.08
C LEU A 311 -1.07 -23.71 1.18
N SER A 312 -1.14 -22.64 0.40
CA SER A 312 -2.17 -22.42 -0.62
C SER A 312 -1.65 -22.73 -2.02
N TRP A 313 -2.52 -23.29 -2.86
CA TRP A 313 -2.24 -23.68 -4.25
C TRP A 313 -3.46 -23.47 -5.14
N ASP A 314 -3.31 -22.67 -6.20
CA ASP A 314 -4.39 -22.33 -7.15
C ASP A 314 -4.66 -23.41 -8.21
N GLY A 315 -3.93 -24.52 -8.16
CA GLY A 315 -4.01 -25.56 -9.18
C GLY A 315 -3.18 -25.31 -10.44
N PHE A 316 -2.48 -24.18 -10.55
CA PHE A 316 -1.78 -23.77 -11.77
C PHE A 316 -0.37 -23.23 -11.51
N ASN A 317 -0.21 -21.94 -11.16
CA ASN A 317 1.10 -21.28 -11.07
C ASN A 317 1.28 -20.49 -9.77
N PHE A 318 0.26 -20.35 -8.92
CA PHE A 318 0.34 -19.57 -7.68
C PHE A 318 0.47 -20.48 -6.45
N ILE A 319 1.52 -20.25 -5.67
CA ILE A 319 1.77 -20.86 -4.36
C ILE A 319 1.86 -19.73 -3.34
N GLN A 320 1.22 -19.91 -2.18
CA GLN A 320 1.48 -19.08 -1.00
C GLN A 320 1.83 -19.98 0.18
N VAL A 321 2.93 -19.66 0.86
CA VAL A 321 3.33 -20.29 2.12
C VAL A 321 3.26 -19.24 3.21
N GLN A 322 2.43 -19.47 4.22
CA GLN A 322 2.36 -18.65 5.43
C GLN A 322 2.91 -19.44 6.62
N VAL A 323 3.80 -18.83 7.39
CA VAL A 323 4.45 -19.43 8.56
C VAL A 323 4.29 -18.54 9.79
N PRO A 324 4.04 -19.10 10.99
CA PRO A 324 3.99 -18.32 12.22
C PRO A 324 5.33 -17.65 12.54
N THR A 325 5.28 -16.56 13.31
CA THR A 325 6.46 -15.79 13.74
C THR A 325 7.46 -16.63 14.55
N ALA A 326 7.01 -17.73 15.17
CA ALA A 326 7.88 -18.69 15.86
C ALA A 326 8.96 -19.35 14.97
N TYR A 327 8.83 -19.26 13.64
CA TYR A 327 9.81 -19.76 12.67
C TYR A 327 10.84 -18.70 12.22
N LYS A 328 10.78 -17.48 12.74
CA LYS A 328 11.77 -16.43 12.44
C LYS A 328 13.18 -16.95 12.73
N ASN A 329 14.11 -16.73 11.80
CA ASN A 329 15.50 -17.23 11.82
C ASN A 329 15.68 -18.75 11.78
N LYS A 330 14.62 -19.54 11.55
CA LYS A 330 14.71 -21.02 11.52
C LYS A 330 14.56 -21.61 10.12
N LEU A 331 14.14 -20.79 9.15
CA LEU A 331 13.79 -21.28 7.82
C LEU A 331 14.98 -21.26 6.88
N CYS A 332 14.95 -22.13 5.87
CA CYS A 332 15.89 -22.06 4.76
C CYS A 332 15.30 -22.63 3.46
N GLY A 333 15.74 -22.10 2.32
CA GLY A 333 15.28 -22.53 1.01
C GLY A 333 15.22 -21.38 0.01
N LEU A 334 14.45 -21.57 -1.06
CA LEU A 334 14.16 -20.52 -2.03
C LEU A 334 13.40 -19.33 -1.41
N CYS A 335 12.63 -19.53 -0.34
CA CYS A 335 11.91 -18.47 0.36
C CYS A 335 12.77 -17.63 1.34
N GLY A 336 14.09 -17.82 1.38
CA GLY A 336 14.98 -17.09 2.28
C GLY A 336 15.09 -17.69 3.67
N ASN A 337 15.61 -16.90 4.62
CA ASN A 337 15.89 -17.30 6.00
C ASN A 337 14.86 -16.77 7.03
N TYR A 338 13.98 -15.87 6.61
CA TYR A 338 12.94 -15.25 7.44
C TYR A 338 13.51 -14.56 8.67
N ASN A 339 14.36 -13.55 8.47
CA ASN A 339 15.01 -12.77 9.52
C ASN A 339 14.68 -11.26 9.46
N SER A 340 13.71 -10.86 8.63
CA SER A 340 13.35 -9.47 8.32
C SER A 340 14.39 -8.70 7.49
N VAL A 341 15.39 -9.36 6.89
CA VAL A 341 16.46 -8.74 6.10
C VAL A 341 16.49 -9.25 4.65
N PHE A 342 15.66 -8.64 3.80
CA PHE A 342 15.52 -9.07 2.40
C PHE A 342 16.82 -9.16 1.57
N ARG A 343 17.86 -8.39 1.93
CA ARG A 343 19.14 -8.34 1.20
C ARG A 343 19.97 -9.62 1.34
N ASP A 344 19.71 -10.40 2.37
CA ASP A 344 20.48 -11.59 2.70
C ASP A 344 19.75 -12.90 2.34
N ASP A 345 18.51 -12.83 1.86
CA ASP A 345 17.69 -14.00 1.51
C ASP A 345 18.33 -14.97 0.49
N LEU A 346 19.28 -14.51 -0.32
CA LEU A 346 19.89 -15.28 -1.40
C LEU A 346 21.11 -16.11 -0.92
N PHE A 347 21.02 -16.69 0.27
CA PHE A 347 22.00 -17.66 0.78
C PHE A 347 21.82 -19.04 0.14
N THR A 348 22.93 -19.59 -0.34
CA THR A 348 22.97 -20.97 -0.83
C THR A 348 22.81 -21.97 0.33
N ARG A 349 22.54 -23.24 0.00
CA ARG A 349 22.54 -24.33 0.98
C ARG A 349 23.84 -24.45 1.81
N ALA A 350 24.97 -23.95 1.28
CA ALA A 350 26.26 -23.94 1.95
C ALA A 350 26.54 -22.64 2.75
N GLY A 351 25.55 -21.77 2.92
CA GLY A 351 25.70 -20.51 3.68
C GLY A 351 26.42 -19.38 2.93
N LEU A 352 26.63 -19.50 1.61
CA LEU A 352 27.23 -18.44 0.80
C LEU A 352 26.17 -17.47 0.26
N ASN A 353 26.33 -16.17 0.48
CA ASN A 353 25.46 -15.14 -0.06
C ASN A 353 25.69 -14.97 -1.58
N MET A 354 24.61 -14.98 -2.36
CA MET A 354 24.62 -14.83 -3.82
C MET A 354 23.66 -13.74 -4.30
N THR A 355 23.58 -12.60 -3.62
CA THR A 355 22.71 -11.46 -4.01
C THR A 355 22.81 -11.10 -5.51
N HIS A 356 24.00 -11.22 -6.09
CA HIS A 356 24.26 -10.90 -7.51
C HIS A 356 24.23 -12.11 -8.46
N ASN A 357 23.90 -13.31 -7.97
CA ASN A 357 23.87 -14.53 -8.77
C ASN A 357 22.73 -15.47 -8.34
N VAL A 358 21.49 -15.04 -8.63
CA VAL A 358 20.25 -15.78 -8.37
C VAL A 358 20.31 -17.23 -8.86
N TRP A 359 20.91 -17.48 -10.03
CA TRP A 359 21.03 -18.83 -10.60
C TRP A 359 21.89 -19.76 -9.73
N ARG A 360 23.03 -19.28 -9.21
CA ARG A 360 23.88 -20.07 -8.31
C ARG A 360 23.17 -20.33 -6.99
N PHE A 361 22.49 -19.32 -6.44
CA PHE A 361 21.64 -19.47 -5.25
C PHE A 361 20.57 -20.54 -5.44
N ALA A 362 19.66 -20.35 -6.39
CA ALA A 362 18.46 -21.16 -6.50
C ALA A 362 18.79 -22.61 -6.89
N ARG A 363 19.81 -22.81 -7.73
CA ARG A 363 20.33 -24.14 -8.08
C ARG A 363 20.88 -24.89 -6.86
N SER A 364 21.48 -24.20 -5.90
CA SER A 364 22.00 -24.84 -4.69
C SER A 364 20.90 -25.50 -3.85
N TRP A 365 19.64 -25.10 -4.06
CA TRP A 365 18.46 -25.65 -3.39
C TRP A 365 17.80 -26.82 -4.14
N ALA A 366 18.36 -27.29 -5.25
CA ALA A 366 17.89 -28.48 -5.96
C ALA A 366 17.93 -29.74 -5.07
N VAL A 367 16.96 -30.64 -5.26
CA VAL A 367 16.84 -31.91 -4.51
C VAL A 367 16.39 -33.04 -5.44
N GLY A 368 16.69 -34.30 -5.08
CA GLY A 368 16.28 -35.47 -5.87
C GLY A 368 17.23 -35.85 -7.01
N GLY A 369 18.38 -35.19 -7.12
CA GLY A 369 19.43 -35.50 -8.09
C GLY A 369 19.06 -35.14 -9.55
N PRO A 370 19.92 -35.50 -10.52
CA PRO A 370 19.74 -35.12 -11.93
C PRO A 370 18.44 -35.63 -12.57
N LYS A 371 17.92 -36.78 -12.11
CA LYS A 371 16.66 -37.37 -12.60
C LYS A 371 15.42 -36.55 -12.21
N ALA A 372 15.54 -35.67 -11.22
CA ALA A 372 14.46 -34.76 -10.82
C ALA A 372 14.40 -33.48 -11.68
N CYS A 373 15.25 -33.35 -12.70
CA CYS A 373 15.31 -32.23 -13.62
C CYS A 373 14.78 -32.62 -15.01
N THR A 374 13.94 -31.76 -15.61
CA THR A 374 13.38 -31.99 -16.95
C THR A 374 14.23 -31.39 -18.07
N ARG A 375 15.06 -30.38 -17.80
CA ARG A 375 16.01 -29.81 -18.78
C ARG A 375 17.43 -30.26 -18.49
N GLN A 376 18.18 -30.53 -19.56
CA GLN A 376 19.62 -30.71 -19.49
C GLN A 376 20.32 -29.38 -19.22
N ARG A 377 21.46 -29.43 -18.53
CA ARG A 377 22.25 -28.27 -18.08
C ARG A 377 22.56 -27.25 -19.18
N ARG A 378 22.88 -27.69 -20.40
CA ARG A 378 23.18 -26.80 -21.54
C ARG A 378 21.97 -25.95 -21.96
N LYS A 379 20.74 -26.44 -21.80
CA LYS A 379 19.50 -25.71 -22.11
C LYS A 379 19.12 -24.71 -21.02
N GLU A 380 19.60 -24.87 -19.78
CA GLU A 380 19.37 -23.90 -18.69
C GLU A 380 20.03 -22.54 -18.95
N LEU A 381 21.15 -22.51 -19.69
CA LEU A 381 21.84 -21.27 -20.04
C LEU A 381 20.95 -20.30 -20.84
N ALA A 382 20.08 -20.83 -21.70
CA ALA A 382 19.13 -20.02 -22.45
C ALA A 382 18.07 -19.40 -21.54
N ALA A 383 17.61 -20.14 -20.53
CA ALA A 383 16.62 -19.68 -19.56
C ALA A 383 17.15 -18.57 -18.65
N ARG A 384 18.47 -18.46 -18.46
CA ARG A 384 19.11 -17.39 -17.68
C ARG A 384 18.95 -16.00 -18.28
N SER A 385 18.88 -15.92 -19.61
CA SER A 385 18.78 -14.65 -20.33
C SER A 385 17.78 -14.79 -21.48
N PRO A 386 16.47 -14.73 -21.20
CA PRO A 386 15.45 -14.84 -22.24
C PRO A 386 15.55 -13.67 -23.23
N GLN A 387 15.49 -13.99 -24.53
CA GLN A 387 15.41 -12.99 -25.59
C GLN A 387 13.96 -12.78 -26.01
N CYS A 388 13.32 -11.75 -25.45
CA CYS A 388 11.92 -11.42 -25.70
C CYS A 388 11.78 -10.67 -27.03
N LYS A 389 11.27 -11.35 -28.07
CA LYS A 389 11.17 -10.78 -29.42
C LYS A 389 10.06 -9.72 -29.58
N THR A 390 9.01 -9.78 -28.76
CA THR A 390 7.77 -9.00 -28.96
C THR A 390 7.39 -8.17 -27.73
N LYS A 391 7.86 -6.92 -27.67
CA LYS A 391 7.51 -5.96 -26.61
C LYS A 391 6.03 -5.51 -26.63
N LYS A 392 5.30 -5.77 -27.73
CA LYS A 392 3.87 -5.38 -27.87
C LYS A 392 3.01 -5.93 -26.73
N PHE A 393 3.33 -7.13 -26.25
CA PHE A 393 2.59 -7.82 -25.18
C PHE A 393 2.81 -7.22 -23.78
N PHE A 394 3.83 -6.38 -23.59
CA PHE A 394 4.07 -5.70 -22.31
C PHE A 394 3.01 -4.64 -22.00
N THR A 395 2.22 -4.25 -23.00
CA THR A 395 1.08 -3.34 -22.81
C THR A 395 0.05 -3.93 -21.85
N PHE A 396 -0.16 -5.25 -21.85
CA PHE A 396 -1.07 -5.91 -20.92
C PHE A 396 -0.62 -5.76 -19.46
N CYS A 397 0.69 -5.73 -19.21
CA CYS A 397 1.24 -5.55 -17.86
C CYS A 397 0.99 -4.16 -17.27
N LYS A 398 0.69 -3.15 -18.09
CA LYS A 398 0.50 -1.77 -17.61
C LYS A 398 -0.63 -1.64 -16.59
N ALA A 399 -1.63 -2.53 -16.65
CA ALA A 399 -2.74 -2.54 -15.70
C ALA A 399 -2.29 -2.69 -14.23
N LEU A 400 -1.14 -3.33 -13.97
CA LEU A 400 -0.55 -3.42 -12.62
C LEU A 400 -0.20 -2.05 -12.02
N ARG A 401 -0.02 -1.01 -12.85
CA ARG A 401 0.26 0.36 -12.43
C ARG A 401 -0.96 1.28 -12.55
N THR A 402 -2.15 0.72 -12.80
CA THR A 402 -3.39 1.46 -13.02
C THR A 402 -4.26 1.39 -11.77
N SER A 403 -4.48 2.52 -11.10
CA SER A 403 -5.19 2.58 -9.82
C SER A 403 -6.67 2.22 -9.95
N GLU A 404 -7.28 2.41 -11.12
CA GLU A 404 -8.66 2.01 -11.40
C GLU A 404 -8.85 0.48 -11.36
N VAL A 405 -7.77 -0.28 -11.60
CA VAL A 405 -7.81 -1.76 -11.63
C VAL A 405 -7.64 -2.35 -10.23
N PHE A 406 -6.68 -1.82 -9.45
CA PHE A 406 -6.32 -2.37 -8.13
C PHE A 406 -6.69 -1.44 -6.95
N GLY A 407 -7.56 -0.46 -7.19
CA GLY A 407 -8.03 0.49 -6.18
C GLY A 407 -6.88 1.23 -5.48
N ARG A 408 -6.96 1.30 -4.14
CA ARG A 408 -5.95 1.97 -3.30
C ARG A 408 -4.66 1.15 -3.10
N CYS A 409 -4.56 -0.03 -3.69
CA CYS A 409 -3.42 -0.91 -3.48
C CYS A 409 -2.08 -0.30 -3.89
N ASN A 410 -2.05 0.45 -5.01
CA ASN A 410 -0.84 1.15 -5.48
C ASN A 410 -0.32 2.20 -4.48
N SER A 411 -1.14 2.67 -3.53
CA SER A 411 -0.72 3.59 -2.47
C SER A 411 -0.07 2.88 -1.27
N LEU A 412 -0.27 1.56 -1.16
CA LEU A 412 0.25 0.72 -0.07
C LEU A 412 1.41 -0.16 -0.54
N LEU A 413 1.37 -0.62 -1.79
CA LEU A 413 2.32 -1.57 -2.36
C LEU A 413 2.92 -1.04 -3.66
N ASN A 414 4.23 -1.21 -3.83
CA ASN A 414 4.88 -0.93 -5.11
C ASN A 414 4.62 -2.08 -6.11
N PRO A 415 3.95 -1.83 -7.26
CA PRO A 415 3.66 -2.85 -8.27
C PRO A 415 4.85 -3.22 -9.16
N ASP A 416 5.99 -2.53 -9.07
CA ASP A 416 7.09 -2.62 -10.04
C ASP A 416 7.66 -4.03 -10.20
N ASN A 417 7.84 -4.77 -9.11
CA ASN A 417 8.36 -6.14 -9.16
C ASN A 417 7.37 -7.09 -9.87
N TYR A 418 6.07 -6.91 -9.64
CA TYR A 418 5.03 -7.67 -10.36
C TYR A 418 4.95 -7.27 -11.83
N PHE A 419 5.15 -5.98 -12.14
CA PHE A 419 5.19 -5.49 -13.51
C PHE A 419 6.35 -6.08 -14.31
N GLU A 420 7.55 -6.14 -13.72
CA GLU A 420 8.71 -6.77 -14.37
C GLU A 420 8.56 -8.28 -14.49
N SER A 421 7.96 -8.93 -13.48
CA SER A 421 7.57 -10.35 -13.54
C SER A 421 6.60 -10.61 -14.70
N CYS A 422 5.54 -9.79 -14.83
CA CYS A 422 4.59 -9.89 -15.93
C CYS A 422 5.25 -9.76 -17.31
N LYS A 423 6.20 -8.85 -17.47
CA LYS A 423 6.94 -8.70 -18.73
C LYS A 423 7.74 -9.96 -19.05
N PHE A 424 8.34 -10.57 -18.04
CA PHE A 424 9.08 -11.81 -18.16
C PHE A 424 8.15 -12.96 -18.59
N ASP A 425 7.02 -13.15 -17.89
CA ASP A 425 5.98 -14.15 -18.22
C ASP A 425 5.53 -14.04 -19.69
N MET A 426 5.41 -12.80 -20.20
CA MET A 426 4.97 -12.54 -21.57
C MET A 426 6.05 -12.78 -22.65
N CYS A 427 7.29 -13.08 -22.27
CA CYS A 427 8.37 -13.38 -23.22
C CYS A 427 8.20 -14.75 -23.89
N GLU A 428 7.63 -15.73 -23.18
CA GLU A 428 7.33 -17.05 -23.71
C GLU A 428 6.02 -17.56 -23.10
N CYS A 429 4.89 -17.09 -23.65
CA CYS A 429 3.56 -17.35 -23.12
C CYS A 429 2.68 -18.19 -24.07
N PRO A 430 2.64 -19.54 -23.93
CA PRO A 430 1.89 -20.41 -24.82
C PRO A 430 0.38 -20.16 -24.83
N HIS A 431 -0.20 -19.77 -23.70
CA HIS A 431 -1.64 -19.56 -23.54
C HIS A 431 -2.08 -18.08 -23.65
N ARG A 432 -1.18 -17.18 -24.08
CA ARG A 432 -1.42 -15.74 -24.36
C ARG A 432 -1.96 -14.87 -23.21
N GLN A 433 -2.23 -15.44 -22.03
CA GLN A 433 -2.77 -14.77 -20.85
C GLN A 433 -1.86 -14.86 -19.61
N CYS A 434 -0.56 -15.08 -19.77
CA CYS A 434 0.38 -15.24 -18.64
C CYS A 434 0.49 -13.97 -17.78
N TYR A 435 0.17 -12.81 -18.33
CA TYR A 435 0.07 -11.55 -17.57
C TYR A 435 -0.93 -11.64 -16.40
N CYS A 436 -1.93 -12.51 -16.49
CA CYS A 436 -2.91 -12.72 -15.43
C CYS A 436 -2.32 -13.36 -14.17
N ASP A 437 -1.24 -14.12 -14.28
CA ASP A 437 -0.60 -14.78 -13.14
C ASP A 437 0.06 -13.74 -12.21
N SER A 438 0.79 -12.80 -12.81
CA SER A 438 1.37 -11.66 -12.09
C SER A 438 0.31 -10.70 -11.53
N MET A 439 -0.81 -10.50 -12.21
CA MET A 439 -1.94 -9.71 -11.71
C MET A 439 -2.66 -10.38 -10.54
N ALA A 440 -2.87 -11.70 -10.62
CA ALA A 440 -3.45 -12.47 -9.53
C ALA A 440 -2.55 -12.38 -8.29
N ALA A 441 -1.25 -12.56 -8.43
CA ALA A 441 -0.30 -12.44 -7.32
C ALA A 441 -0.34 -11.04 -6.67
N TYR A 442 -0.42 -9.97 -7.47
CA TYR A 442 -0.59 -8.62 -6.93
C TYR A 442 -1.93 -8.45 -6.21
N ALA A 443 -3.03 -8.95 -6.79
CA ALA A 443 -4.35 -8.93 -6.17
C ALA A 443 -4.39 -9.66 -4.81
N HIS A 444 -3.78 -10.85 -4.72
CA HIS A 444 -3.66 -11.59 -3.45
C HIS A 444 -2.95 -10.77 -2.39
N GLU A 445 -1.85 -10.10 -2.75
CA GLU A 445 -1.12 -9.23 -1.83
C GLU A 445 -1.96 -8.01 -1.42
N CYS A 446 -2.72 -7.40 -2.33
CA CYS A 446 -3.63 -6.29 -2.01
C CYS A 446 -4.70 -6.69 -0.99
N VAL A 447 -5.37 -7.83 -1.20
CA VAL A 447 -6.38 -8.36 -0.29
C VAL A 447 -5.76 -8.65 1.08
N ARG A 448 -4.52 -9.14 1.12
CA ARG A 448 -3.76 -9.37 2.36
C ARG A 448 -3.49 -8.08 3.14
N GLN A 449 -3.35 -6.94 2.45
CA GLN A 449 -3.26 -5.61 3.07
C GLN A 449 -4.63 -5.03 3.46
N GLY A 450 -5.71 -5.83 3.41
CA GLY A 450 -7.07 -5.39 3.75
C GLY A 450 -7.72 -4.51 2.67
N VAL A 451 -7.16 -4.45 1.46
CA VAL A 451 -7.73 -3.67 0.36
C VAL A 451 -8.88 -4.45 -0.27
N GLN A 452 -10.07 -3.84 -0.30
CA GLN A 452 -11.16 -4.31 -1.13
C GLN A 452 -10.86 -3.96 -2.60
N LEU A 453 -10.73 -4.99 -3.43
CA LEU A 453 -10.42 -4.81 -4.85
C LEU A 453 -11.72 -4.67 -5.67
N PRO A 454 -11.73 -3.80 -6.70
CA PRO A 454 -12.70 -3.89 -7.78
C PRO A 454 -12.62 -5.25 -8.50
N ASP A 455 -13.56 -5.52 -9.41
CA ASP A 455 -13.49 -6.70 -10.28
C ASP A 455 -12.39 -6.55 -11.35
N TRP A 456 -11.15 -6.62 -10.89
CA TRP A 456 -9.95 -6.48 -11.70
C TRP A 456 -9.89 -7.56 -12.79
N ARG A 457 -10.48 -8.74 -12.57
CA ARG A 457 -10.47 -9.84 -13.55
C ARG A 457 -11.23 -9.47 -14.81
N THR A 458 -12.40 -8.84 -14.67
CA THR A 458 -13.17 -8.34 -15.81
C THR A 458 -12.44 -7.17 -16.48
N LEU A 459 -11.91 -6.23 -15.70
CA LEU A 459 -11.19 -5.05 -16.21
C LEU A 459 -9.92 -5.40 -17.02
N THR A 460 -9.26 -6.51 -16.69
CA THR A 460 -8.02 -6.93 -17.36
C THR A 460 -8.19 -8.11 -18.30
N SER A 461 -9.42 -8.58 -18.52
CA SER A 461 -9.70 -9.80 -19.29
C SER A 461 -9.01 -11.06 -18.73
N CYS A 462 -8.79 -11.10 -17.42
CA CYS A 462 -8.25 -12.23 -16.65
C CYS A 462 -9.35 -13.10 -16.01
N GLY A 463 -10.55 -13.10 -16.59
CA GLY A 463 -11.61 -14.02 -16.22
C GLY A 463 -11.13 -15.45 -16.41
N ARG A 464 -11.23 -16.28 -15.35
CA ARG A 464 -11.09 -17.72 -15.51
C ARG A 464 -12.17 -18.16 -16.49
N ASN A 465 -11.83 -18.98 -17.49
CA ASN A 465 -12.81 -19.63 -18.35
C ASN A 465 -13.73 -20.53 -17.48
N VAL A 466 -14.70 -19.92 -16.81
CA VAL A 466 -15.96 -20.59 -16.47
C VAL A 466 -16.55 -20.88 -17.82
N THR A 467 -16.67 -22.17 -18.12
CA THR A 467 -17.24 -22.76 -19.34
C THR A 467 -18.07 -21.77 -20.16
N ALA A 468 -17.79 -21.68 -21.46
CA ALA A 468 -18.33 -20.74 -22.46
C ALA A 468 -19.84 -20.36 -22.37
N GLY A 469 -20.65 -21.05 -21.59
CA GLY A 469 -22.01 -20.67 -21.22
C GLY A 469 -22.14 -19.44 -20.31
N ALA A 470 -21.21 -19.16 -19.38
CA ALA A 470 -21.36 -18.01 -18.47
C ALA A 470 -21.07 -16.67 -19.17
N ALA A 471 -20.06 -16.63 -20.05
CA ALA A 471 -19.79 -15.48 -20.90
C ALA A 471 -20.93 -15.23 -21.90
N ALA A 472 -21.51 -16.28 -22.48
CA ALA A 472 -22.69 -16.16 -23.33
C ALA A 472 -23.91 -15.64 -22.56
N ALA A 473 -24.11 -16.07 -21.30
CA ALA A 473 -25.18 -15.58 -20.43
C ALA A 473 -24.97 -14.10 -20.03
N ALA A 474 -23.74 -13.69 -19.70
CA ALA A 474 -23.43 -12.29 -19.36
C ALA A 474 -23.56 -11.37 -20.58
N ILE A 475 -23.13 -11.81 -21.76
CA ILE A 475 -23.31 -11.09 -23.03
C ILE A 475 -24.80 -11.03 -23.40
N ALA A 476 -25.55 -12.12 -23.22
CA ALA A 476 -27.00 -12.14 -23.43
C ALA A 476 -27.75 -11.23 -22.46
N MET A 477 -27.34 -11.18 -21.19
CA MET A 477 -27.91 -10.28 -20.18
C MET A 477 -27.59 -8.81 -20.50
N ALA A 478 -26.35 -8.51 -20.92
CA ALA A 478 -25.96 -7.17 -21.35
C ALA A 478 -26.68 -6.73 -22.64
N HIS A 479 -26.89 -7.65 -23.59
CA HIS A 479 -27.69 -7.40 -24.79
C HIS A 479 -29.18 -7.22 -24.45
N ALA A 480 -29.73 -8.00 -23.52
CA ALA A 480 -31.11 -7.85 -23.06
C ALA A 480 -31.32 -6.53 -22.31
N GLN A 481 -30.36 -6.10 -21.48
CA GLN A 481 -30.37 -4.80 -20.82
C GLN A 481 -30.26 -3.65 -21.84
N LYS A 482 -29.42 -3.79 -22.85
CA LYS A 482 -29.31 -2.81 -23.94
C LYS A 482 -30.59 -2.73 -24.77
N GLN A 483 -31.25 -3.85 -25.06
CA GLN A 483 -32.54 -3.88 -25.74
C GLN A 483 -33.69 -3.29 -24.91
N LEU A 484 -33.69 -3.49 -23.58
CA LEU A 484 -34.64 -2.85 -22.65
C LEU A 484 -34.41 -1.34 -22.54
N LEU A 485 -33.16 -0.87 -22.59
CA LEU A 485 -32.85 0.56 -22.65
C LEU A 485 -33.22 1.18 -24.01
N GLU A 486 -33.04 0.46 -25.12
CA GLU A 486 -33.41 0.94 -26.46
C GLU A 486 -34.93 0.95 -26.71
N GLN A 487 -35.69 0.03 -26.10
CA GLN A 487 -37.17 0.06 -26.15
C GLN A 487 -37.78 1.22 -25.37
N ASN A 488 -37.12 1.70 -24.31
CA ASN A 488 -37.57 2.88 -23.55
C ASN A 488 -37.24 4.23 -24.22
N VAL A 489 -36.48 4.24 -25.32
CA VAL A 489 -36.17 5.45 -26.10
C VAL A 489 -37.15 5.66 -27.26
N ILE A 490 -37.90 4.63 -27.67
CA ILE A 490 -38.83 4.71 -28.82
C ILE A 490 -40.25 5.18 -28.42
N VAL A 491 -40.60 5.19 -27.13
CA VAL A 491 -41.94 5.63 -26.66
C VAL A 491 -42.08 7.15 -26.54
N ALA A 492 -41.00 7.93 -26.74
CA ALA A 492 -41.01 9.38 -26.60
C ALA A 492 -40.60 10.14 -27.88
N ALA A 493 -41.16 9.80 -29.04
CA ALA A 493 -41.11 10.69 -30.20
C ALA A 493 -42.21 10.38 -31.24
N GLY A 494 -43.12 11.34 -31.47
CA GLY A 494 -43.63 11.59 -32.82
C GLY A 494 -45.07 11.18 -33.13
N SER A 495 -46.01 11.99 -32.65
CA SER A 495 -47.32 12.19 -33.28
C SER A 495 -47.18 13.02 -34.57
N LYS A 496 -47.67 12.52 -35.71
CA LYS A 496 -48.38 13.20 -36.83
C LYS A 496 -48.08 12.55 -38.21
N GLY A 497 -49.15 12.26 -38.97
CA GLY A 497 -49.17 12.42 -40.43
C GLY A 497 -49.36 11.18 -41.32
N ASN A 498 -50.61 10.95 -41.73
CA ASN A 498 -51.17 10.26 -42.92
C ASN A 498 -50.26 9.56 -43.95
N GLY A 499 -50.71 8.37 -44.41
CA GLY A 499 -50.39 7.90 -45.78
C GLY A 499 -50.46 6.38 -46.04
N MET A 500 -51.67 5.86 -46.29
CA MET A 500 -52.05 4.71 -47.14
C MET A 500 -51.04 3.59 -47.56
N ARG A 501 -51.52 2.35 -47.31
CA ARG A 501 -51.66 1.18 -48.23
C ARG A 501 -50.54 0.11 -48.37
N ARG A 502 -50.98 -1.11 -48.01
CA ARG A 502 -50.85 -2.45 -48.65
C ARG A 502 -49.74 -3.42 -48.18
N HIS A 503 -50.20 -4.40 -47.40
CA HIS A 503 -49.75 -5.80 -47.27
C HIS A 503 -49.75 -6.58 -48.61
N PRO A 504 -49.33 -7.87 -48.66
CA PRO A 504 -48.25 -8.59 -47.95
C PRO A 504 -47.51 -9.61 -48.88
N LYS A 505 -46.51 -10.34 -48.35
CA LYS A 505 -46.23 -11.80 -48.51
C LYS A 505 -44.70 -12.04 -48.47
N ARG A 506 -44.17 -12.76 -47.47
CA ARG A 506 -44.13 -14.23 -47.25
C ARG A 506 -43.00 -14.86 -48.07
N ILE A 507 -42.23 -15.73 -47.39
CA ILE A 507 -41.60 -16.98 -47.88
C ILE A 507 -40.04 -17.04 -47.85
N ARG A 508 -39.59 -17.94 -46.94
CA ARG A 508 -38.46 -18.91 -46.98
C ARG A 508 -37.01 -18.45 -46.73
N ARG A 509 -36.48 -18.95 -45.61
CA ARG A 509 -35.13 -19.53 -45.49
C ARG A 509 -34.98 -20.74 -46.44
N PRO A 510 -33.78 -21.04 -46.99
CA PRO A 510 -32.87 -21.94 -46.26
C PRO A 510 -31.35 -21.74 -46.47
N LYS A 511 -30.59 -22.31 -45.52
CA LYS A 511 -29.27 -23.00 -45.55
C LYS A 511 -28.10 -22.38 -46.34
N LEU A 512 -27.02 -21.99 -45.67
CA LEU A 512 -25.83 -22.81 -45.30
C LEU A 512 -25.05 -23.36 -46.51
N LEU A 513 -23.94 -22.72 -46.87
CA LEU A 513 -22.58 -23.31 -46.97
C LEU A 513 -21.58 -22.32 -47.59
N ALA A 514 -20.47 -22.17 -46.87
CA ALA A 514 -19.08 -22.17 -47.32
C ALA A 514 -18.54 -21.24 -48.44
N GLN A 515 -17.27 -20.87 -48.20
CA GLN A 515 -16.21 -20.45 -49.12
C GLN A 515 -16.03 -18.94 -49.40
N ALA A 516 -14.83 -18.48 -49.02
CA ALA A 516 -14.17 -17.31 -49.55
C ALA A 516 -13.88 -17.48 -51.06
N PRO A 517 -13.65 -16.39 -51.80
CA PRO A 517 -12.26 -16.08 -52.14
C PRO A 517 -11.92 -14.58 -52.18
N ALA A 518 -10.65 -14.33 -52.48
CA ALA A 518 -9.91 -13.07 -52.51
C ALA A 518 -10.20 -12.16 -53.73
N ASP A 519 -9.76 -10.90 -53.56
CA ASP A 519 -9.25 -9.92 -54.52
C ASP A 519 -10.07 -9.54 -55.77
N LEU A 520 -10.43 -8.24 -55.86
CA LEU A 520 -9.97 -7.41 -56.98
C LEU A 520 -10.08 -5.90 -56.67
N ASP A 521 -9.01 -5.22 -57.06
CA ASP A 521 -8.74 -3.78 -56.97
C ASP A 521 -9.56 -2.90 -57.94
N LEU A 522 -9.39 -1.59 -57.74
CA LEU A 522 -9.54 -0.48 -58.70
C LEU A 522 -10.89 0.26 -58.78
N LEU A 523 -10.91 1.48 -58.22
CA LEU A 523 -11.09 2.70 -59.02
C LEU A 523 -10.56 3.92 -58.27
N GLN A 524 -9.69 4.65 -58.95
CA GLN A 524 -8.93 5.80 -58.50
C GLN A 524 -9.33 7.03 -59.31
N GLN A 525 -9.16 8.21 -58.68
CA GLN A 525 -9.23 9.60 -59.19
C GLN A 525 -10.60 10.29 -59.16
N GLN A 526 -10.73 11.37 -58.38
CA GLN A 526 -10.34 12.73 -58.78
C GLN A 526 -10.23 13.68 -57.56
N LEU A 527 -9.19 14.53 -57.58
CA LEU A 527 -8.90 15.65 -56.67
C LEU A 527 -9.63 16.93 -57.17
N PRO A 528 -9.83 17.97 -56.33
CA PRO A 528 -8.77 18.98 -56.15
C PRO A 528 -8.54 19.46 -54.71
N ARG A 529 -7.30 19.93 -54.52
CA ARG A 529 -6.71 20.55 -53.33
C ARG A 529 -7.23 21.99 -53.12
N GLN A 530 -7.48 22.37 -51.87
CA GLN A 530 -7.06 23.68 -51.35
C GLN A 530 -6.59 23.51 -49.89
N GLY A 531 -5.39 24.02 -49.61
CA GLY A 531 -4.69 23.83 -48.34
C GLY A 531 -5.06 24.86 -47.27
N LYS A 532 -4.73 24.53 -46.02
CA LYS A 532 -4.32 25.48 -44.99
C LYS A 532 -3.38 24.78 -44.01
N GLN A 533 -2.17 25.33 -43.89
CA GLN A 533 -1.18 25.00 -42.87
C GLN A 533 -1.71 25.42 -41.49
N GLN A 534 -1.57 24.58 -40.47
CA GLN A 534 -1.48 25.05 -39.08
C GLN A 534 -0.55 24.13 -38.26
N LYS A 535 0.34 24.81 -37.54
CA LYS A 535 1.52 24.31 -36.82
C LYS A 535 1.16 23.55 -35.54
N LYS A 536 1.99 22.56 -35.19
CA LYS A 536 2.03 21.88 -33.86
C LYS A 536 2.46 22.85 -32.76
N PRO A 537 1.97 22.72 -31.51
CA PRO A 537 2.63 23.29 -30.34
C PRO A 537 3.76 22.36 -29.85
N GLN A 538 4.95 22.94 -29.65
CA GLN A 538 6.02 22.41 -28.81
C GLN A 538 5.77 22.85 -27.38
N ASP A 539 5.69 21.91 -26.43
CA ASP A 539 5.68 22.22 -25.00
C ASP A 539 7.06 22.73 -24.57
N GLN A 540 7.13 24.00 -24.18
CA GLN A 540 8.29 24.63 -23.56
C GLN A 540 8.30 24.33 -22.06
N LEU A 541 9.36 23.67 -21.58
CA LEU A 541 9.65 23.49 -20.16
C LEU A 541 10.07 24.82 -19.52
N HIS A 542 9.48 25.14 -18.37
CA HIS A 542 9.68 26.39 -17.62
C HIS A 542 11.09 26.48 -16.99
N PRO A 543 11.83 27.60 -17.11
CA PRO A 543 13.24 27.74 -16.68
C PRO A 543 13.54 27.59 -15.17
N LYS A 544 12.53 27.41 -14.30
CA LYS A 544 12.73 27.15 -12.86
C LYS A 544 13.04 25.68 -12.53
N HIS A 545 12.62 24.73 -13.38
CA HIS A 545 12.89 23.31 -13.16
C HIS A 545 14.34 22.91 -13.48
N HIS A 546 15.01 23.64 -14.39
CA HIS A 546 16.39 23.33 -14.77
C HIS A 546 17.41 23.68 -13.67
N LYS A 547 17.17 24.77 -12.93
CA LYS A 547 18.01 25.16 -11.77
C LYS A 547 17.91 24.18 -10.61
N LEU A 548 16.72 23.64 -10.34
CA LEU A 548 16.51 22.67 -9.26
C LEU A 548 17.20 21.32 -9.58
N LEU A 549 17.18 20.91 -10.84
CA LEU A 549 17.86 19.69 -11.32
C LEU A 549 19.39 19.82 -11.25
N LEU A 550 19.96 20.97 -11.62
CA LEU A 550 21.41 21.20 -11.47
C LEU A 550 21.85 21.23 -10.00
N GLN A 551 21.05 21.84 -9.12
CA GLN A 551 21.38 21.90 -7.70
C GLN A 551 21.33 20.52 -7.02
N HIS A 552 20.39 19.66 -7.44
CA HIS A 552 20.31 18.28 -6.98
C HIS A 552 21.50 17.43 -7.48
N GLN A 553 21.96 17.66 -8.72
CA GLN A 553 23.13 16.98 -9.27
C GLN A 553 24.43 17.38 -8.56
N LEU A 554 24.59 18.66 -8.21
CA LEU A 554 25.75 19.17 -7.47
C LEU A 554 25.80 18.62 -6.03
N LEU A 555 24.66 18.59 -5.33
CA LEU A 555 24.57 18.00 -3.99
C LEU A 555 24.87 16.49 -4.01
N TYR A 556 24.43 15.79 -5.04
CA TYR A 556 24.73 14.38 -5.23
C TYR A 556 26.23 14.13 -5.46
N GLN A 557 26.90 14.95 -6.28
CA GLN A 557 28.34 14.85 -6.49
C GLN A 557 29.17 15.18 -5.22
N GLN A 558 28.75 16.18 -4.44
CA GLN A 558 29.39 16.50 -3.16
C GLN A 558 29.27 15.36 -2.15
N HIS A 559 28.11 14.70 -2.10
CA HIS A 559 27.89 13.54 -1.22
C HIS A 559 28.79 12.35 -1.62
N GLN A 560 28.99 12.11 -2.92
CA GLN A 560 29.87 11.05 -3.41
C GLN A 560 31.35 11.33 -3.07
N GLN A 561 31.79 12.59 -3.14
CA GLN A 561 33.15 12.98 -2.75
C GLN A 561 33.39 12.84 -1.23
N GLN A 562 32.41 13.19 -0.39
CA GLN A 562 32.52 12.98 1.07
C GLN A 562 32.60 11.49 1.45
N GLN A 563 31.87 10.61 0.75
CA GLN A 563 31.95 9.18 0.99
C GLN A 563 33.31 8.59 0.59
N GLN A 564 33.93 9.10 -0.48
CA GLN A 564 35.29 8.68 -0.87
C GLN A 564 36.36 9.15 0.11
N GLN A 565 36.25 10.37 0.67
CA GLN A 565 37.16 10.85 1.72
C GLN A 565 37.04 10.07 3.03
N GLN A 566 35.82 9.63 3.40
CA GLN A 566 35.62 8.80 4.59
C GLN A 566 36.22 7.39 4.44
N GLN A 567 36.29 6.84 3.22
CA GLN A 567 36.92 5.56 2.96
C GLN A 567 38.46 5.64 2.95
N GLN A 568 39.05 6.79 2.58
CA GLN A 568 40.51 6.97 2.57
C GLN A 568 41.11 7.20 3.97
N ASN A 569 40.32 7.67 4.95
CA ASN A 569 40.80 7.95 6.32
C ASN A 569 40.66 6.77 7.30
N ALA A 570 40.26 5.59 6.84
CA ALA A 570 40.15 4.39 7.68
C ALA A 570 41.50 3.65 7.79
N ILE A 571 42.39 4.12 8.68
CA ILE A 571 43.60 3.38 9.07
C ILE A 571 43.21 2.26 10.06
N PRO A 572 43.48 0.97 9.78
CA PRO A 572 43.17 -0.10 10.71
C PRO A 572 44.24 -0.19 11.82
N LYS A 573 43.85 0.06 13.07
CA LYS A 573 44.67 -0.28 14.25
C LYS A 573 44.73 -1.81 14.42
N ARG A 574 45.92 -2.41 14.36
CA ARG A 574 46.15 -3.82 14.71
C ARG A 574 45.98 -4.05 16.22
N PRO A 575 45.33 -5.15 16.65
CA PRO A 575 45.37 -5.57 18.05
C PRO A 575 46.68 -6.28 18.38
N ILE A 576 47.23 -5.96 19.56
CA ILE A 576 48.39 -6.59 20.19
C ILE A 576 47.99 -8.00 20.63
N GLY A 577 48.59 -9.03 20.03
CA GLY A 577 48.36 -10.44 20.33
C GLY A 577 49.25 -10.93 21.47
N SER A 578 48.62 -11.56 22.45
CA SER A 578 49.24 -12.26 23.58
C SER A 578 50.09 -13.46 23.15
N SER A 579 51.26 -13.56 23.76
CA SER A 579 52.25 -14.64 23.69
C SER A 579 51.67 -16.05 23.85
N ARG A 580 51.97 -16.94 22.90
CA ARG A 580 52.04 -18.39 23.12
C ARG A 580 53.35 -18.91 22.54
N ARG A 581 54.19 -19.46 23.43
CA ARG A 581 55.43 -20.18 23.14
C ARG A 581 55.12 -21.53 22.50
N THR A 582 55.88 -21.89 21.47
CA THR A 582 56.07 -23.28 21.01
C THR A 582 57.59 -23.55 20.87
N PRO A 583 58.06 -24.79 21.12
CA PRO A 583 59.49 -25.11 21.23
C PRO A 583 60.14 -25.50 19.88
N PRO A 584 61.49 -25.62 19.81
CA PRO A 584 62.24 -25.74 18.56
C PRO A 584 62.24 -27.15 17.94
N PRO A 585 62.67 -27.31 16.67
CA PRO A 585 62.43 -28.50 15.87
C PRO A 585 63.49 -29.59 16.10
N LEU A 586 63.05 -30.85 16.05
CA LEU A 586 63.91 -32.02 15.89
C LEU A 586 64.11 -32.31 14.40
N GLN A 587 65.38 -32.34 13.98
CA GLN A 587 65.83 -32.93 12.73
C GLN A 587 66.04 -34.45 12.90
N ARG A 588 65.33 -35.26 12.12
CA ARG A 588 65.87 -36.26 11.17
C ARG A 588 64.74 -37.00 10.49
#